data_AF-A0A8C9EML9-F1
#
_entry.id   AF-A0A8C9EML9-F1
#
_cell.length_a   1.000
_cell.length_b   1.000
_cell.length_c   1.000
_cell.angle_alpha   90.00
_cell.angle_beta   90.00
_cell.angle_gamma   90.00
#
_symmetry.space_group_name_H-M   'P 1'
#
loop_
_entity.id
_entity.type
_entity.pdbx_description
1 polymer ?
#
loop_
_entity_poly.entity_id
_entity_poly.type
_entity_poly.pdbx_seq_one_letter_code
_entity_poly.pdbx_strand_id
1 'polypeptide(L)'
;MLEILYTLSKSSEALQHAVIFLFNGAEENILQASHGFITQHEWAKSIRAFINLEAAGVGGKELVFQTGPENPWLVQAYVFAAKHPFASVVAQEIFQSGIIPADTDFRIYRDFGNVPGIDLAFIENGYIYHTKYDTSDRILTDSIQRAGYELLVQSSLGHYHNYTVRVILILMIACSRIYDCWVKLFFFFVAINNLKKFFTAFGLILLSWISTLVTVLIVAVFISLIGRSLSWYTHFYVSVFLYGTAAVVKLILVHSLAKKFYYKVRLTSLPLLEW
;
A
#
# COMPACT_ATOMS: atom_id res chain seq x y z
N MET A 1 21.85 -18.31 8.13
CA MET A 1 22.43 -19.06 6.99
C MET A 1 23.51 -20.05 7.40
N LEU A 2 24.61 -19.61 8.04
CA LEU A 2 25.73 -20.50 8.41
C LEU A 2 25.32 -21.70 9.27
N GLU A 3 24.46 -21.48 10.26
CA GLU A 3 23.94 -22.56 11.12
C GLU A 3 23.10 -23.59 10.34
N ILE A 4 22.33 -23.13 9.36
CA ILE A 4 21.52 -24.01 8.50
C ILE A 4 22.44 -24.83 7.59
N LEU A 5 23.47 -24.19 7.00
CA LEU A 5 24.49 -24.88 6.23
C LEU A 5 25.19 -25.96 7.07
N TYR A 6 25.58 -25.62 8.30
CA TYR A 6 26.19 -26.56 9.24
C TYR A 6 25.25 -27.74 9.54
N THR A 7 24.00 -27.47 9.90
CA THR A 7 23.00 -28.49 10.22
C THR A 7 22.73 -29.41 9.02
N LEU A 8 22.52 -28.85 7.83
CA LEU A 8 22.29 -29.63 6.61
C LEU A 8 23.52 -30.47 6.23
N SER A 9 24.74 -29.98 6.46
CA SER A 9 25.98 -30.74 6.18
C SER A 9 26.19 -31.94 7.11
N LYS A 10 25.54 -31.93 8.28
CA LYS A 10 25.59 -33.01 9.28
C LYS A 10 24.40 -33.97 9.19
N SER A 11 23.39 -33.63 8.41
CA SER A 11 22.21 -34.47 8.19
C SER A 11 22.59 -35.77 7.50
N SER A 12 22.03 -36.89 7.96
CA SER A 12 22.13 -38.19 7.27
C SER A 12 21.17 -38.29 6.08
N GLU A 13 20.18 -37.40 5.99
CA GLU A 13 19.20 -37.35 4.91
C GLU A 13 19.79 -36.67 3.67
N ALA A 14 19.72 -37.35 2.53
CA ALA A 14 20.17 -36.79 1.27
C ALA A 14 19.20 -35.70 0.79
N LEU A 15 19.74 -34.53 0.45
CA LEU A 15 18.96 -33.45 -0.15
C LEU A 15 18.51 -33.85 -1.56
N GLN A 16 17.20 -33.78 -1.80
CA GLN A 16 16.59 -34.05 -3.12
C GLN A 16 16.96 -32.98 -4.16
N HIS A 17 17.27 -31.77 -3.70
CA HIS A 17 17.61 -30.62 -4.52
C HIS A 17 18.87 -29.96 -3.97
N ALA A 18 19.70 -29.41 -4.85
CA ALA A 18 20.85 -28.63 -4.44
C ALA A 18 20.38 -27.34 -3.73
N VAL A 19 20.97 -27.04 -2.59
CA VAL A 19 20.73 -25.79 -1.84
C VAL A 19 21.95 -24.91 -2.01
N ILE A 20 21.75 -23.71 -2.57
CA ILE A 20 22.80 -22.70 -2.74
C ILE A 20 22.67 -21.69 -1.62
N PHE A 21 23.71 -21.56 -0.79
CA PHE A 21 23.85 -20.47 0.16
C PHE A 21 24.64 -19.34 -0.51
N LEU A 22 23.96 -18.26 -0.88
CA LEU A 22 24.59 -17.10 -1.48
C LEU A 22 24.86 -16.03 -0.42
N PHE A 23 26.14 -15.72 -0.23
CA PHE A 23 26.58 -14.59 0.59
C PHE A 23 27.12 -13.53 -0.36
N ASN A 24 26.24 -12.67 -0.86
CA ASN A 24 26.59 -11.58 -1.75
C ASN A 24 26.75 -10.27 -0.96
N GLY A 25 27.51 -9.33 -1.52
CA GLY A 25 27.74 -8.01 -0.93
C GLY A 25 27.13 -6.88 -1.75
N ALA A 26 27.37 -5.63 -1.32
CA ALA A 26 26.96 -4.43 -2.06
C ALA A 26 25.44 -4.36 -2.38
N GLU A 27 24.60 -4.93 -1.52
CA GLU A 27 23.15 -4.68 -1.47
C GLU A 27 22.92 -3.19 -1.24
N GLU A 28 23.51 -2.67 -0.16
CA GLU A 28 23.48 -1.26 0.28
C GLU A 28 24.01 -0.25 -0.76
N ASN A 29 24.73 -0.75 -1.77
CA ASN A 29 25.19 0.04 -2.91
C ASN A 29 24.45 -0.37 -4.20
N ILE A 30 23.12 -0.44 -4.12
CA ILE A 30 22.20 -0.69 -5.24
C ILE A 30 22.37 -2.11 -5.82
N LEU A 31 22.34 -3.14 -4.96
CA LEU A 31 22.09 -4.55 -5.32
C LEU A 31 23.07 -5.12 -6.36
N GLN A 32 24.32 -4.66 -6.37
CA GLN A 32 25.25 -4.93 -7.47
C GLN A 32 25.62 -6.40 -7.59
N ALA A 33 25.88 -7.08 -6.46
CA ALA A 33 26.33 -8.46 -6.50
C ALA A 33 25.20 -9.44 -6.82
N SER A 34 23.98 -9.23 -6.31
CA SER A 34 22.83 -10.04 -6.71
C SER A 34 22.53 -9.86 -8.20
N HIS A 35 22.65 -8.62 -8.72
CA HIS A 35 22.50 -8.36 -10.16
C HIS A 35 23.57 -9.09 -10.98
N GLY A 36 24.84 -9.03 -10.57
CA GLY A 36 25.92 -9.78 -11.20
C GLY A 36 25.66 -11.29 -11.19
N PHE A 37 25.21 -11.84 -10.05
CA PHE A 37 24.90 -13.25 -9.93
C PHE A 37 23.77 -13.67 -10.87
N ILE A 38 22.62 -13.00 -10.83
CA ILE A 38 21.46 -13.34 -11.66
C ILE A 38 21.74 -13.20 -13.16
N THR A 39 22.48 -12.17 -13.56
CA THR A 39 22.68 -11.87 -14.99
C THR A 39 23.87 -12.61 -15.62
N GLN A 40 24.87 -13.01 -14.82
CA GLN A 40 26.14 -13.52 -15.36
C GLN A 40 26.52 -14.92 -14.87
N HIS A 41 26.10 -15.32 -13.66
CA HIS A 41 26.57 -16.56 -13.05
C HIS A 41 25.86 -17.79 -13.64
N GLU A 42 26.60 -18.86 -13.96
CA GLU A 42 26.04 -20.05 -14.60
C GLU A 42 24.96 -20.74 -13.76
N TRP A 43 25.15 -20.76 -12.44
CA TRP A 43 24.18 -21.33 -11.50
C TRP A 43 22.86 -20.56 -11.43
N ALA A 44 22.78 -19.29 -11.86
CA ALA A 44 21.51 -18.56 -11.84
C ALA A 44 20.43 -19.28 -12.68
N LYS A 45 20.84 -19.98 -13.74
CA LYS A 45 19.94 -20.74 -14.63
C LYS A 45 19.32 -21.98 -13.97
N SER A 46 19.93 -22.52 -12.91
CA SER A 46 19.43 -23.70 -12.21
C SER A 46 18.50 -23.38 -11.04
N ILE A 47 18.37 -22.10 -10.67
CA ILE A 47 17.56 -21.68 -9.53
C ILE A 47 16.08 -21.82 -9.86
N ARG A 48 15.37 -22.57 -9.00
CA ARG A 48 13.91 -22.79 -9.11
C ARG A 48 13.10 -21.93 -8.16
N ALA A 49 13.69 -21.60 -7.02
CA ALA A 49 13.14 -20.69 -6.05
C ALA A 49 14.26 -20.11 -5.19
N PHE A 50 14.00 -18.99 -4.52
CA PHE A 50 14.92 -18.41 -3.55
C PHE A 50 14.20 -17.91 -2.30
N ILE A 51 14.94 -17.81 -1.20
CA ILE A 51 14.50 -17.18 0.03
C ILE A 51 15.52 -16.07 0.31
N ASN A 52 15.07 -14.82 0.32
CA ASN A 52 15.87 -13.69 0.71
C ASN A 52 15.68 -13.42 2.21
N LEU A 53 16.78 -13.13 2.91
CA LEU A 53 16.78 -12.90 4.35
C LEU A 53 17.29 -11.49 4.60
N GLU A 54 16.46 -10.67 5.21
CA GLU A 54 16.73 -9.27 5.47
C GLU A 54 16.45 -8.83 6.89
N ALA A 55 16.90 -7.62 7.19
CA ALA A 55 16.65 -6.97 8.47
C ALA A 55 16.47 -5.46 8.29
N ALA A 56 15.24 -4.99 8.52
CA ALA A 56 14.92 -3.58 8.70
C ALA A 56 14.72 -3.26 10.20
N GLY A 57 15.37 -4.01 11.08
CA GLY A 57 15.23 -3.96 12.53
C GLY A 57 16.10 -5.03 13.21
N VAL A 58 16.16 -5.00 14.54
CA VAL A 58 17.11 -5.83 15.32
C VAL A 58 16.50 -7.15 15.86
N GLY A 59 15.25 -7.45 15.50
CA GLY A 59 14.63 -8.72 15.86
C GLY A 59 13.12 -8.79 15.65
N GLY A 60 12.46 -9.49 16.57
CA GLY A 60 11.06 -9.85 16.48
C GLY A 60 10.83 -11.10 15.63
N LYS A 61 9.63 -11.21 15.08
CA LYS A 61 9.27 -12.27 14.13
C LYS A 61 9.66 -11.83 12.72
N GLU A 62 10.33 -12.71 11.99
CA GLU A 62 10.60 -12.59 10.56
C GLU A 62 9.28 -12.44 9.79
N LEU A 63 9.07 -11.26 9.21
CA LEU A 63 7.89 -10.94 8.44
C LEU A 63 8.13 -11.31 6.98
N VAL A 64 7.28 -12.15 6.40
CA VAL A 64 7.18 -12.23 4.93
C VAL A 64 6.48 -10.98 4.43
N PHE A 65 7.23 -10.12 3.73
CA PHE A 65 6.74 -8.86 3.19
C PHE A 65 6.77 -8.79 1.66
N GLN A 66 7.45 -9.71 0.96
CA GLN A 66 7.31 -9.85 -0.49
C GLN A 66 7.29 -11.32 -0.92
N THR A 67 6.50 -11.60 -1.97
CA THR A 67 6.47 -12.90 -2.63
C THR A 67 6.27 -12.72 -4.14
N GLY A 68 6.78 -13.65 -4.94
CA GLY A 68 6.61 -13.63 -6.40
C GLY A 68 7.91 -13.79 -7.18
N PRO A 69 7.86 -13.69 -8.52
CA PRO A 69 6.66 -13.43 -9.31
C PRO A 69 5.77 -14.68 -9.47
N GLU A 70 4.46 -14.47 -9.58
CA GLU A 70 3.40 -15.44 -10.00
C GLU A 70 3.45 -16.88 -9.46
N ASN A 71 3.90 -17.10 -8.22
CA ASN A 71 4.04 -18.47 -7.68
C ASN A 71 3.39 -18.63 -6.29
N PRO A 72 2.07 -18.89 -6.25
CA PRO A 72 1.35 -19.15 -5.00
C PRO A 72 1.86 -20.36 -4.22
N TRP A 73 2.56 -21.29 -4.89
CA TRP A 73 3.06 -22.52 -4.27
C TRP A 73 4.17 -22.26 -3.23
N LEU A 74 4.96 -21.18 -3.37
CA LEU A 74 5.99 -20.85 -2.37
C LEU A 74 5.37 -20.37 -1.07
N VAL A 75 4.36 -19.51 -1.15
CA VAL A 75 3.57 -19.09 0.01
C VAL A 75 2.92 -20.31 0.68
N GLN A 76 2.42 -21.26 -0.12
CA GLN A 76 1.87 -22.52 0.37
C GLN A 76 2.92 -23.35 1.11
N ALA A 77 4.09 -23.52 0.52
CA ALA A 77 5.19 -24.24 1.12
C ALA A 77 5.62 -23.58 2.44
N TYR A 78 5.71 -22.25 2.47
CA TYR A 78 6.02 -21.49 3.67
C TYR A 78 4.96 -21.69 4.76
N VAL A 79 3.67 -21.49 4.48
CA VAL A 79 2.60 -21.63 5.48
C VAL A 79 2.48 -23.05 6.01
N PHE A 80 2.73 -24.05 5.16
CA PHE A 80 2.69 -25.45 5.56
C PHE A 80 3.93 -25.87 6.37
N ALA A 81 5.11 -25.38 5.98
CA ALA A 81 6.37 -25.71 6.63
C ALA A 81 6.56 -24.95 7.94
N ALA A 82 6.21 -23.67 7.96
CA ALA A 82 6.48 -22.80 9.08
C ALA A 82 5.62 -23.25 10.28
N LYS A 83 6.27 -23.45 11.43
CA LYS A 83 5.58 -23.73 12.69
C LYS A 83 4.77 -22.52 13.12
N HIS A 84 5.27 -21.33 12.81
CA HIS A 84 4.65 -20.07 13.15
C HIS A 84 4.69 -19.10 11.97
N PRO A 85 3.83 -19.28 10.94
CA PRO A 85 3.85 -18.42 9.76
C PRO A 85 3.52 -16.97 10.13
N PHE A 86 4.35 -16.04 9.65
CA PHE A 86 4.14 -14.60 9.80
C PHE A 86 4.33 -13.90 8.45
N ALA A 87 3.26 -13.32 7.92
CA ALA A 87 3.21 -12.70 6.59
C ALA A 87 2.19 -11.55 6.57
N SER A 88 2.42 -10.53 5.75
CA SER A 88 1.50 -9.38 5.61
C SER A 88 1.33 -8.94 4.16
N VAL A 89 0.10 -9.05 3.65
CA VAL A 89 -0.29 -8.54 2.32
C VAL A 89 -0.19 -7.02 2.27
N VAL A 90 -0.50 -6.34 3.38
CA VAL A 90 -0.38 -4.88 3.48
C VAL A 90 1.08 -4.46 3.36
N ALA A 91 2.00 -5.19 4.00
CA ALA A 91 3.44 -4.93 3.87
C ALA A 91 3.91 -5.10 2.42
N GLN A 92 3.42 -6.15 1.73
CA GLN A 92 3.71 -6.36 0.31
C GLN A 92 3.22 -5.23 -0.58
N GLU A 93 1.96 -4.80 -0.44
CA GLU A 93 1.40 -3.71 -1.25
C GLU A 93 2.12 -2.39 -0.97
N ILE A 94 2.44 -2.08 0.30
CA ILE A 94 3.20 -0.87 0.66
C ILE A 94 4.61 -0.91 0.05
N PHE A 95 5.34 -2.02 0.19
CA PHE A 95 6.70 -2.13 -0.34
C PHE A 95 6.71 -2.09 -1.87
N GLN A 96 5.79 -2.81 -2.53
CA GLN A 96 5.67 -2.81 -3.99
C GLN A 96 5.15 -1.48 -4.56
N SER A 97 4.45 -0.67 -3.77
CA SER A 97 4.03 0.67 -4.21
C SER A 97 5.19 1.65 -4.42
N GLY A 98 6.38 1.35 -3.89
CA GLY A 98 7.56 2.22 -3.94
C GLY A 98 7.47 3.44 -3.01
N ILE A 99 6.48 3.48 -2.09
CA ILE A 99 6.37 4.56 -1.11
C ILE A 99 7.48 4.51 -0.05
N ILE A 100 7.99 3.30 0.22
CA ILE A 100 9.18 3.09 1.05
C ILE A 100 10.38 3.13 0.11
N PRO A 101 11.35 4.03 0.31
CA PRO A 101 12.56 4.12 -0.50
C PRO A 101 13.58 3.03 -0.07
N ALA A 102 13.12 1.79 -0.06
CA ALA A 102 13.91 0.61 0.25
C ALA A 102 13.76 -0.40 -0.88
N ASP A 103 14.80 -1.18 -1.07
CA ASP A 103 14.89 -2.21 -2.09
C ASP A 103 15.68 -3.36 -1.47
N THR A 104 15.58 -4.55 -2.04
CA THR A 104 16.30 -5.72 -1.55
C THR A 104 16.73 -6.56 -2.74
N ASP A 105 17.65 -7.50 -2.50
CA ASP A 105 18.06 -8.47 -3.51
C ASP A 105 16.87 -9.22 -4.13
N PHE A 106 15.74 -9.36 -3.42
CA PHE A 106 14.50 -9.93 -3.96
C PHE A 106 14.07 -9.30 -5.28
N ARG A 107 14.20 -7.97 -5.42
CA ARG A 107 13.84 -7.30 -6.67
C ARG A 107 14.66 -7.80 -7.85
N ILE A 108 15.96 -8.02 -7.66
CA ILE A 108 16.83 -8.47 -8.74
C ILE A 108 16.40 -9.85 -9.24
N TYR A 109 16.14 -10.77 -8.31
CA TYR A 109 15.68 -12.11 -8.65
C TYR A 109 14.32 -12.10 -9.35
N ARG A 110 13.40 -11.23 -8.91
CA ARG A 110 12.08 -11.06 -9.52
C ARG A 110 12.16 -10.44 -10.91
N ASP A 111 12.80 -9.29 -11.04
CA ASP A 111 12.71 -8.43 -12.23
C ASP A 111 13.69 -8.84 -13.34
N PHE A 112 14.88 -9.32 -12.98
CA PHE A 112 15.93 -9.70 -13.94
C PHE A 112 16.07 -11.22 -14.08
N GLY A 113 15.77 -11.97 -13.01
CA GLY A 113 15.87 -13.43 -13.01
C GLY A 113 14.55 -14.14 -13.35
N ASN A 114 13.41 -13.49 -13.17
CA ASN A 114 12.08 -14.11 -13.17
C ASN A 114 12.03 -15.38 -12.28
N VAL A 115 12.80 -15.37 -11.19
CA VAL A 115 12.87 -16.48 -10.23
C VAL A 115 11.85 -16.21 -9.13
N PRO A 116 11.00 -17.18 -8.78
CA PRO A 116 10.05 -16.99 -7.69
C PRO A 116 10.73 -17.11 -6.32
N GLY A 117 10.37 -16.25 -5.40
CA GLY A 117 10.91 -16.29 -4.04
C GLY A 117 10.02 -15.69 -2.97
N ILE A 118 10.58 -15.69 -1.77
CA ILE A 118 10.00 -15.08 -0.58
C ILE A 118 11.05 -14.15 0.02
N ASP A 119 10.63 -12.95 0.41
CA ASP A 119 11.45 -12.00 1.15
C ASP A 119 10.99 -11.90 2.61
N LEU A 120 11.92 -12.14 3.53
CA LEU A 120 11.71 -12.22 4.97
C LEU A 120 12.54 -11.14 5.65
N ALA A 121 11.94 -10.30 6.47
CA ALA A 121 12.68 -9.30 7.24
C ALA A 121 12.37 -9.31 8.73
N PHE A 122 13.41 -9.10 9.56
CA PHE A 122 13.19 -8.59 10.92
C PHE A 122 12.78 -7.12 10.85
N ILE A 123 11.72 -6.75 11.57
CA ILE A 123 11.16 -5.39 11.52
C ILE A 123 11.06 -4.72 12.90
N GLU A 124 11.28 -5.47 13.99
CA GLU A 124 11.14 -4.92 15.33
C GLU A 124 12.29 -3.96 15.64
N ASN A 125 11.95 -2.83 16.27
CA ASN A 125 12.90 -1.75 16.57
C ASN A 125 13.62 -1.18 15.32
N GLY A 126 12.92 -1.11 14.17
CA GLY A 126 13.48 -0.62 12.91
C GLY A 126 13.99 0.83 12.91
N TYR A 127 13.73 1.62 13.95
CA TYR A 127 14.33 2.96 14.10
C TYR A 127 15.86 2.92 14.33
N ILE A 128 16.43 1.75 14.63
CA ILE A 128 17.87 1.52 14.80
C ILE A 128 18.56 1.27 13.45
N TYR A 129 17.81 0.79 12.46
CA TYR A 129 18.29 0.48 11.11
C TYR A 129 18.99 1.71 10.48
N HIS A 130 20.10 1.49 9.77
CA HIS A 130 20.94 2.56 9.20
C HIS A 130 21.48 3.58 10.21
N THR A 131 21.67 3.18 11.47
CA THR A 131 22.30 4.03 12.49
C THR A 131 23.50 3.36 13.13
N LYS A 132 24.35 4.17 13.79
CA LYS A 132 25.46 3.67 14.61
C LYS A 132 25.05 2.75 15.77
N TYR A 133 23.76 2.67 16.07
CA TYR A 133 23.22 1.83 17.13
C TYR A 133 22.90 0.42 16.63
N ASP A 134 22.95 0.16 15.32
CA ASP A 134 22.82 -1.17 14.76
C ASP A 134 24.08 -1.98 15.07
N THR A 135 24.00 -2.75 16.16
CA THR A 135 25.12 -3.38 16.84
C THR A 135 24.73 -4.79 17.25
N SER A 136 25.69 -5.72 17.23
CA SER A 136 25.41 -7.15 17.40
C SER A 136 24.83 -7.51 18.77
N ASP A 137 25.11 -6.73 19.81
CA ASP A 137 24.56 -6.91 21.16
C ASP A 137 23.05 -6.63 21.25
N ARG A 138 22.47 -5.98 20.24
CA ARG A 138 21.03 -5.67 20.19
C ARG A 138 20.21 -6.71 19.45
N ILE A 139 20.85 -7.67 18.81
CA ILE A 139 20.15 -8.72 18.08
C ILE A 139 19.55 -9.70 19.08
N LEU A 140 18.23 -9.88 19.01
CA LEU A 140 17.52 -10.80 19.91
C LEU A 140 17.86 -12.25 19.54
N THR A 141 18.47 -13.00 20.47
CA THR A 141 18.83 -14.41 20.25
C THR A 141 17.62 -15.27 19.93
N ASP A 142 16.47 -15.01 20.55
CA ASP A 142 15.21 -15.70 20.29
C ASP A 142 14.75 -15.53 18.83
N SER A 143 14.97 -14.34 18.25
CA SER A 143 14.67 -14.06 16.84
C SER A 143 15.55 -14.87 15.90
N ILE A 144 16.86 -14.96 16.19
CA ILE A 144 17.79 -15.79 15.41
C ILE A 144 17.38 -17.27 15.50
N GLN A 145 17.12 -17.76 16.71
CA GLN A 145 16.79 -19.17 16.94
C GLN A 145 15.49 -19.56 16.25
N ARG A 146 14.48 -18.68 16.31
CA ARG A 146 13.20 -18.84 15.63
C ARG A 146 13.40 -18.87 14.11
N ALA A 147 14.04 -17.86 13.53
CA ALA A 147 14.25 -17.79 12.08
C ALA A 147 15.05 -19.00 11.56
N GLY A 148 16.08 -19.43 12.30
CA GLY A 148 16.84 -20.64 11.98
C GLY A 148 15.97 -21.90 11.95
N TYR A 149 15.08 -22.06 12.93
CA TYR A 149 14.15 -23.19 13.00
C TYR A 149 13.14 -23.17 11.84
N GLU A 150 12.52 -22.02 11.56
CA GLU A 150 11.53 -21.88 10.49
C GLU A 150 12.14 -22.13 9.10
N LEU A 151 13.38 -21.67 8.85
CA LEU A 151 14.08 -21.89 7.58
C LEU A 151 14.58 -23.32 7.41
N LEU A 152 15.03 -23.98 8.49
CA LEU A 152 15.49 -25.36 8.44
C LEU A 152 14.32 -26.29 8.05
N VAL A 153 13.15 -26.10 8.65
CA VAL A 153 11.95 -26.90 8.32
C VAL A 153 11.55 -26.72 6.85
N GLN A 154 11.62 -25.50 6.32
CA GLN A 154 11.38 -25.23 4.89
C GLN A 154 12.37 -25.97 3.98
N SER A 155 13.65 -26.02 4.34
CA SER A 155 14.67 -26.73 3.55
C SER A 155 14.49 -28.25 3.52
N SER A 156 13.88 -28.83 4.56
CA SER A 156 13.62 -30.27 4.66
C SER A 156 12.34 -30.75 3.97
N LEU A 157 11.39 -29.86 3.69
CA LEU A 157 10.05 -30.21 3.20
C LEU A 157 9.93 -30.28 1.68
N GLY A 158 10.95 -30.83 0.99
CA GLY A 158 10.97 -31.04 -0.46
C GLY A 158 9.86 -31.93 -1.04
N HIS A 159 8.84 -32.28 -0.25
CA HIS A 159 7.65 -33.00 -0.67
C HIS A 159 6.40 -32.21 -0.29
N TYR A 160 5.70 -31.64 -1.28
CA TYR A 160 4.24 -31.64 -1.30
C TYR A 160 3.70 -31.39 -2.72
N HIS A 161 2.99 -32.39 -3.25
CA HIS A 161 2.18 -32.32 -4.47
C HIS A 161 0.81 -32.99 -4.18
N ASN A 162 0.12 -32.55 -3.12
CA ASN A 162 -1.26 -33.00 -2.89
C ASN A 162 -2.20 -32.25 -3.83
N TYR A 163 -2.63 -32.92 -4.90
CA TYR A 163 -3.55 -32.39 -5.91
C TYR A 163 -4.85 -31.85 -5.30
N THR A 164 -5.40 -32.49 -4.27
CA THR A 164 -6.65 -32.06 -3.62
C THR A 164 -6.52 -30.72 -2.91
N VAL A 165 -5.41 -30.50 -2.20
CA VAL A 165 -5.13 -29.22 -1.53
C VAL A 165 -4.85 -28.15 -2.58
N ARG A 166 -4.11 -28.47 -3.65
CA ARG A 166 -3.89 -27.57 -4.79
C ARG A 166 -5.20 -27.13 -5.44
N VAL A 167 -6.16 -28.02 -5.70
CA VAL A 167 -7.43 -27.68 -6.36
C VAL A 167 -8.31 -26.80 -5.48
N ILE A 168 -8.51 -27.18 -4.21
CA ILE A 168 -9.30 -26.39 -3.25
C ILE A 168 -8.68 -25.00 -3.07
N LEU A 169 -7.35 -24.93 -3.03
CA LEU A 169 -6.66 -23.68 -2.81
C LEU A 169 -6.55 -22.81 -4.08
N ILE A 170 -6.42 -23.39 -5.28
CA ILE A 170 -6.58 -22.66 -6.55
C ILE A 170 -7.97 -22.05 -6.61
N LEU A 171 -9.01 -22.78 -6.20
CA LEU A 171 -10.37 -22.26 -6.11
C LEU A 171 -10.48 -21.14 -5.07
N MET A 172 -9.85 -21.28 -3.89
CA MET A 172 -9.81 -20.22 -2.87
C MET A 172 -9.03 -18.98 -3.34
N ILE A 173 -7.89 -19.15 -4.00
CA ILE A 173 -7.06 -18.05 -4.53
C ILE A 173 -7.81 -17.37 -5.68
N ALA A 174 -8.42 -18.13 -6.59
CA ALA A 174 -9.28 -17.58 -7.64
C ALA A 174 -10.45 -16.80 -7.04
N CYS A 175 -11.10 -17.36 -6.01
CA CYS A 175 -12.17 -16.69 -5.28
C CYS A 175 -11.68 -15.41 -4.57
N SER A 176 -10.47 -15.45 -3.97
CA SER A 176 -9.85 -14.28 -3.33
C SER A 176 -9.46 -13.21 -4.34
N ARG A 177 -8.96 -13.58 -5.52
CA ARG A 177 -8.66 -12.62 -6.61
C ARG A 177 -9.92 -12.01 -7.18
N ILE A 178 -10.99 -12.79 -7.31
CA ILE A 178 -12.31 -12.29 -7.69
C ILE A 178 -12.79 -11.31 -6.62
N TYR A 179 -12.73 -11.69 -5.34
CA TYR A 179 -13.11 -10.83 -4.22
C TYR A 179 -12.28 -9.55 -4.17
N ASP A 180 -10.95 -9.62 -4.29
CA ASP A 180 -10.05 -8.46 -4.33
C ASP A 180 -10.33 -7.56 -5.53
N CYS A 181 -10.64 -8.14 -6.69
CA CYS A 181 -11.05 -7.37 -7.87
C CYS A 181 -12.38 -6.64 -7.61
N TRP A 182 -13.37 -7.31 -7.02
CA TRP A 182 -14.64 -6.70 -6.63
C TRP A 182 -14.47 -5.63 -5.55
N VAL A 183 -13.59 -5.84 -4.56
CA VAL A 183 -13.30 -4.89 -3.49
C VAL A 183 -12.55 -3.69 -4.03
N LYS A 184 -11.50 -3.87 -4.84
CA LYS A 184 -10.78 -2.78 -5.51
C LYS A 184 -11.72 -2.00 -6.43
N LEU A 185 -12.57 -2.69 -7.19
CA LEU A 185 -13.59 -2.06 -8.04
C LEU A 185 -14.63 -1.30 -7.21
N PHE A 186 -15.10 -1.86 -6.10
CA PHE A 186 -16.04 -1.22 -5.17
C PHE A 186 -15.43 0.04 -4.57
N PHE A 187 -14.22 -0.02 -4.01
CA PHE A 187 -13.52 1.14 -3.48
C PHE A 187 -13.18 2.17 -4.55
N PHE A 188 -12.86 1.74 -5.77
CA PHE A 188 -12.69 2.62 -6.92
C PHE A 188 -13.99 3.38 -7.28
N PHE A 189 -15.13 2.68 -7.32
CA PHE A 189 -16.43 3.33 -7.52
C PHE A 189 -16.83 4.25 -6.37
N VAL A 190 -16.54 3.87 -5.12
CA VAL A 190 -16.75 4.72 -3.93
C VAL A 190 -15.86 5.97 -4.01
N ALA A 191 -14.58 5.82 -4.37
CA ALA A 191 -13.64 6.91 -4.54
C ALA A 191 -14.08 7.86 -5.66
N ILE A 192 -14.47 7.35 -6.83
CA ILE A 192 -15.02 8.16 -7.94
C ILE A 192 -16.27 8.90 -7.49
N ASN A 193 -17.19 8.23 -6.78
CA ASN A 193 -18.41 8.87 -6.30
C ASN A 193 -18.12 9.96 -5.27
N ASN A 194 -17.15 9.77 -4.38
CA ASN A 194 -16.72 10.79 -3.43
C ASN A 194 -16.00 11.95 -4.13
N LEU A 195 -15.20 11.67 -5.16
CA LEU A 195 -14.52 12.69 -5.97
C LEU A 195 -15.53 13.53 -6.78
N LYS A 196 -16.55 12.90 -7.38
CA LYS A 196 -17.66 13.60 -8.04
C LYS A 196 -18.42 14.50 -7.05
N LYS A 197 -18.70 14.02 -5.83
CA LYS A 197 -19.33 14.82 -4.77
C LYS A 197 -18.47 16.01 -4.37
N PHE A 198 -17.16 15.81 -4.25
CA PHE A 198 -16.19 16.86 -3.94
C PHE A 198 -16.18 17.96 -5.03
N PHE A 199 -16.02 17.59 -6.30
CA PHE A 199 -16.02 18.57 -7.40
C PHE A 199 -17.35 19.30 -7.55
N THR A 200 -18.48 18.62 -7.29
CA THR A 200 -19.80 19.25 -7.30
C THR A 200 -19.94 20.29 -6.18
N ALA A 201 -19.52 19.94 -4.96
CA ALA A 201 -19.53 20.86 -3.83
C ALA A 201 -18.59 22.06 -4.05
N PHE A 202 -17.39 21.82 -4.55
CA PHE A 202 -16.42 22.85 -4.89
C PHE A 202 -16.96 23.82 -5.98
N GLY A 203 -17.55 23.28 -7.04
CA GLY A 203 -18.18 24.08 -8.10
C GLY A 203 -19.34 24.95 -7.59
N LEU A 204 -20.17 24.42 -6.69
CA LEU A 204 -21.27 25.18 -6.06
C LEU A 204 -20.75 26.34 -5.20
N ILE A 205 -19.64 26.15 -4.47
CA ILE A 205 -19.01 27.21 -3.68
C ILE A 205 -18.50 28.31 -4.60
N LEU A 206 -17.76 27.98 -5.67
CA LEU A 206 -17.27 28.96 -6.63
C LEU A 206 -18.40 29.74 -7.32
N LEU A 207 -19.45 29.04 -7.75
CA LEU A 207 -20.61 29.69 -8.36
C LEU A 207 -21.31 30.64 -7.38
N SER A 208 -21.38 30.27 -6.11
CA SER A 208 -21.98 31.12 -5.07
C SER A 208 -21.18 32.42 -4.88
N TRP A 209 -19.85 32.37 -4.95
CA TRP A 209 -18.99 33.54 -4.84
C TRP A 209 -19.15 34.47 -6.05
N ILE A 210 -19.15 33.91 -7.27
CA ILE A 210 -19.37 34.68 -8.50
C ILE A 210 -20.75 35.35 -8.48
N SER A 211 -21.80 34.61 -8.13
CA SER A 211 -23.16 35.15 -8.06
C SER A 211 -23.31 36.25 -6.99
N THR A 212 -22.60 36.11 -5.88
CA THR A 212 -22.55 37.10 -4.80
C THR A 212 -21.84 38.37 -5.25
N LEU A 213 -20.68 38.23 -5.90
CA LEU A 213 -19.93 39.35 -6.46
C LEU A 213 -20.78 40.14 -7.47
N VAL A 214 -21.44 39.46 -8.40
CA VAL A 214 -22.33 40.10 -9.37
C VAL A 214 -23.45 40.86 -8.67
N THR A 215 -24.03 40.30 -7.61
CA THR A 215 -25.11 40.96 -6.85
C THR A 215 -24.61 42.23 -6.15
N VAL A 216 -23.44 42.17 -5.52
CA VAL A 216 -22.78 43.33 -4.88
C VAL A 216 -22.47 44.42 -5.91
N LEU A 217 -21.99 44.04 -7.10
CA LEU A 217 -21.73 44.98 -8.19
C LEU A 217 -23.02 45.64 -8.71
N ILE A 218 -24.12 44.89 -8.85
CA ILE A 218 -25.43 45.46 -9.24
C ILE A 218 -25.88 46.49 -8.22
N VAL A 219 -25.75 46.20 -6.92
CA VAL A 219 -26.07 47.15 -5.84
C VAL A 219 -25.20 48.41 -5.97
N ALA A 220 -23.89 48.26 -6.22
CA ALA A 220 -22.99 49.40 -6.42
C ALA A 220 -23.37 50.27 -7.65
N VAL A 221 -23.74 49.64 -8.77
CA VAL A 221 -24.22 50.34 -9.96
C VAL A 221 -25.51 51.10 -9.66
N PHE A 222 -26.46 50.47 -8.98
CA PHE A 222 -27.73 51.10 -8.61
C PHE A 222 -27.56 52.36 -7.75
N ILE A 223 -26.69 52.30 -6.74
CA ILE A 223 -26.39 53.47 -5.89
C ILE A 223 -25.72 54.58 -6.69
N SER A 224 -24.88 54.21 -7.67
CA SER A 224 -24.22 55.17 -8.57
C SER A 224 -25.25 55.88 -9.46
N LEU A 225 -26.28 55.17 -9.94
CA LEU A 225 -27.38 55.75 -10.73
C LEU A 225 -28.25 56.72 -9.92
N ILE A 226 -28.34 56.56 -8.59
CA ILE A 226 -29.05 57.50 -7.68
C ILE A 226 -28.22 58.76 -7.38
N GLY A 227 -27.01 58.88 -7.94
CA GLY A 227 -26.12 60.03 -7.72
C GLY A 227 -25.42 60.01 -6.36
N ARG A 228 -25.39 58.84 -5.70
CA ARG A 228 -24.72 58.63 -4.40
C ARG A 228 -23.49 57.73 -4.56
N SER A 229 -22.79 57.84 -5.69
CA SER A 229 -21.60 57.05 -5.98
C SER A 229 -20.57 57.19 -4.85
N LEU A 230 -19.96 56.06 -4.46
CA LEU A 230 -18.90 55.99 -3.44
C LEU A 230 -19.29 56.50 -2.04
N SER A 231 -20.57 56.82 -1.78
CA SER A 231 -21.06 57.32 -0.48
C SER A 231 -20.83 56.36 0.69
N TRP A 232 -20.58 55.08 0.41
CA TRP A 232 -20.27 54.05 1.40
C TRP A 232 -18.81 54.07 1.89
N TYR A 233 -17.89 54.80 1.23
CA TYR A 233 -16.51 54.94 1.70
C TYR A 233 -16.38 55.84 2.93
N THR A 234 -17.34 56.75 3.14
CA THR A 234 -17.30 57.68 4.27
C THR A 234 -17.84 57.07 5.56
N HIS A 235 -18.60 55.97 5.48
CA HIS A 235 -19.23 55.33 6.62
C HIS A 235 -19.12 53.80 6.56
N PHE A 236 -18.19 53.25 7.35
CA PHE A 236 -17.93 51.81 7.43
C PHE A 236 -19.19 50.96 7.59
N TYR A 237 -20.09 51.34 8.51
CA TYR A 237 -21.32 50.60 8.78
C TYR A 237 -22.27 50.56 7.57
N VAL A 238 -22.32 51.62 6.77
CA VAL A 238 -23.15 51.66 5.56
C VAL A 238 -22.65 50.64 4.56
N SER A 239 -21.34 50.50 4.38
CA SER A 239 -20.76 49.46 3.51
C SER A 239 -21.08 48.04 3.99
N VAL A 240 -20.96 47.79 5.30
CA VAL A 240 -21.25 46.47 5.90
C VAL A 240 -22.73 46.12 5.75
N PHE A 241 -23.65 47.03 6.06
CA PHE A 241 -25.07 46.76 5.93
C PHE A 241 -25.50 46.63 4.47
N LEU A 242 -25.01 47.48 3.57
CA LEU A 242 -25.47 47.53 2.19
C LEU A 242 -24.96 46.36 1.34
N TYR A 243 -23.65 46.07 1.44
CA TYR A 243 -23.03 45.00 0.66
C TYR A 243 -22.98 43.68 1.41
N GLY A 244 -22.77 43.72 2.74
CA GLY A 244 -22.72 42.51 3.56
C GLY A 244 -24.07 41.80 3.63
N THR A 245 -25.19 42.52 3.82
CA THR A 245 -26.52 41.88 3.83
C THR A 245 -26.89 41.33 2.46
N ALA A 246 -26.63 42.06 1.38
CA ALA A 246 -26.85 41.60 0.01
C ALA A 246 -26.05 40.32 -0.29
N ALA A 247 -24.79 40.26 0.17
CA ALA A 247 -23.95 39.09 0.01
C ALA A 247 -24.45 37.89 0.81
N VAL A 248 -24.81 38.08 2.09
CA VAL A 248 -25.33 37.00 2.95
C VAL A 248 -26.65 36.44 2.41
N VAL A 249 -27.58 37.30 2.02
CA VAL A 249 -28.86 36.89 1.41
C VAL A 249 -28.61 36.08 0.14
N LYS A 250 -27.68 36.52 -0.71
CA LYS A 250 -27.36 35.82 -1.96
C LYS A 250 -26.72 34.46 -1.71
N LEU A 251 -25.78 34.35 -0.77
CA LEU A 251 -25.16 33.09 -0.38
C LEU A 251 -26.20 32.10 0.16
N ILE A 252 -27.08 32.54 1.07
CA ILE A 252 -28.16 31.72 1.61
C ILE A 252 -29.10 31.24 0.49
N LEU A 253 -29.45 32.12 -0.46
CA LEU A 253 -30.32 31.78 -1.58
C LEU A 253 -29.68 30.71 -2.48
N VAL A 254 -28.41 30.86 -2.88
CA VAL A 254 -27.72 29.89 -3.74
C VAL A 254 -27.64 28.52 -3.06
N HIS A 255 -27.31 28.47 -1.77
CA HIS A 255 -27.21 27.21 -1.03
C HIS A 255 -28.59 26.58 -0.77
N SER A 256 -29.63 27.38 -0.54
CA SER A 256 -31.01 26.91 -0.41
C SER A 256 -31.53 26.31 -1.73
N LEU A 257 -31.27 26.96 -2.85
CA LEU A 257 -31.60 26.43 -4.18
C LEU A 257 -30.79 25.17 -4.51
N ALA A 258 -29.49 25.15 -4.21
CA ALA A 258 -28.65 23.97 -4.38
C ALA A 258 -29.17 22.78 -3.56
N LYS A 259 -29.57 23.00 -2.30
CA LYS A 259 -30.23 21.98 -1.47
C LYS A 259 -31.52 21.45 -2.11
N LYS A 260 -32.35 22.34 -2.65
CA LYS A 260 -33.63 21.98 -3.28
C LYS A 260 -33.45 21.20 -4.60
N PHE A 261 -32.52 21.60 -5.45
CA PHE A 261 -32.35 21.01 -6.79
C PHE A 261 -31.39 19.81 -6.82
N TYR A 262 -30.28 19.84 -6.06
CA TYR A 262 -29.28 18.76 -6.10
C TYR A 262 -29.52 17.66 -5.04
N TYR A 263 -30.02 18.02 -3.85
CA TYR A 263 -30.15 17.07 -2.75
C TYR A 263 -31.57 16.48 -2.59
N LYS A 264 -32.63 17.23 -2.96
CA LYS A 264 -34.02 16.74 -2.80
C LYS A 264 -34.46 15.74 -3.88
N VAL A 265 -33.95 15.87 -5.11
CA VAL A 265 -34.28 14.99 -6.25
C VAL A 265 -33.80 13.54 -6.04
N ARG A 266 -32.78 13.33 -5.19
CA ARG A 266 -32.16 12.01 -4.98
C ARG A 266 -32.77 11.21 -3.81
N LEU A 267 -33.58 11.84 -2.95
CA LEU A 267 -34.30 11.15 -1.86
C LEU A 267 -35.60 10.51 -2.32
N THR A 268 -36.18 10.96 -3.43
CA THR A 268 -37.41 10.38 -4.02
C THR A 268 -37.15 9.25 -5.03
N SER A 269 -35.89 8.93 -5.32
CA SER A 269 -35.50 7.92 -6.32
C SER A 269 -34.82 6.68 -5.72
N LEU A 270 -34.81 6.54 -4.39
CA LEU A 270 -34.33 5.32 -3.73
C LEU A 270 -35.56 4.48 -3.36
N PRO A 271 -35.78 3.29 -3.96
CA PRO A 271 -36.75 2.35 -3.41
C PRO A 271 -36.29 2.00 -1.99
N LEU A 272 -37.21 2.11 -1.05
CA LEU A 272 -37.04 1.68 0.33
C LEU A 272 -36.64 0.19 0.34
N LEU A 273 -35.35 -0.08 0.44
CA LEU A 273 -34.85 -1.35 0.95
C LEU A 273 -34.82 -1.20 2.46
N GLU A 274 -35.94 -1.57 3.08
CA GLU A 274 -36.01 -1.89 4.50
C GLU A 274 -35.09 -3.09 4.75
N TRP A 275 -34.08 -2.90 5.61
CA TRP A 275 -33.43 -3.94 6.40
C TRP A 275 -33.64 -3.57 7.87
#